data_AF-A0A1M5A452-F1
#
_entry.id   AF-A0A1M5A452-F1
#
_cell.length_a   1.000
_cell.length_b   1.000
_cell.length_c   1.000
_cell.angle_alpha   90.00
_cell.angle_beta   90.00
_cell.angle_gamma   90.00
#
_symmetry.space_group_name_H-M   'P 1'
#
loop_
_entity.id
_entity.type
_entity.pdbx_description
1 polymer ?
#
loop_
_entity_poly.entity_id
_entity_poly.type
_entity_poly.pdbx_seq_one_letter_code
_entity_poly.pdbx_strand_id
1 'polypeptide(L)' 'MSSLRSAHINISECEIRRLRLQLETEITWLQRQMEELGGAESDLDLSLLQTYKEMIFSRRALLGRMPR' A
#
# COMPACT_ATOMS: atom_id res chain seq x y z
N MET A 1 3.49 -39.19 -10.29
CA MET A 1 3.29 -37.77 -10.68
C MET A 1 3.06 -36.98 -9.42
N SER A 2 4.13 -36.42 -8.85
CA SER A 2 4.10 -35.71 -7.58
C SER A 2 3.46 -34.35 -7.80
N SER A 3 2.32 -34.12 -7.14
CA SER A 3 1.65 -32.83 -7.05
C SER A 3 2.67 -31.72 -6.84
N LEU A 4 2.64 -30.72 -7.73
CA LEU A 4 3.34 -29.44 -7.57
C LEU A 4 2.81 -28.81 -6.28
N ARG A 5 3.43 -29.19 -5.16
CA ARG A 5 3.25 -28.53 -3.88
C ARG A 5 3.55 -27.08 -4.14
N SER A 6 2.48 -26.30 -4.20
CA SER A 6 2.47 -24.85 -4.09
C SER A 6 3.62 -24.48 -3.17
N ALA A 7 4.65 -23.85 -3.75
CA ALA A 7 5.80 -23.44 -2.98
C ALA A 7 5.28 -22.41 -1.98
N HIS A 8 4.95 -22.88 -0.79
CA HIS A 8 4.65 -22.06 0.36
C HIS A 8 5.95 -21.29 0.62
N ILE A 9 6.09 -20.13 -0.02
CA ILE A 9 7.08 -19.13 0.35
C ILE A 9 6.76 -18.86 1.81
N ASN A 10 7.59 -19.41 2.67
CA ASN A 10 7.42 -19.40 4.10
C ASN A 10 7.81 -18.00 4.57
N ILE A 11 7.01 -17.00 4.17
CA ILE A 11 7.15 -15.64 4.66
C ILE A 11 6.90 -15.74 6.15
N SER A 12 7.95 -15.48 6.92
CA SER A 12 7.86 -15.56 8.37
C SER A 12 6.81 -14.57 8.86
N GLU A 13 6.15 -14.89 9.98
CA GLU A 13 5.20 -13.96 10.61
C GLU A 13 5.84 -12.58 10.85
N CYS A 14 7.13 -12.55 11.19
CA CYS A 14 7.91 -11.32 11.31
C CYS A 14 7.97 -10.50 10.02
N GLU A 15 8.16 -11.15 8.87
CA GLU A 15 8.14 -10.48 7.57
C GLU A 15 6.74 -9.99 7.19
N ILE A 16 5.69 -10.76 7.50
CA ILE A 16 4.30 -10.31 7.29
C ILE A 16 4.02 -9.06 8.13
N ARG A 17 4.39 -9.06 9.41
CA ARG A 17 4.26 -7.90 10.31
C ARG A 17 5.05 -6.69 9.80
N ARG A 18 6.29 -6.91 9.34
CA ARG A 18 7.12 -5.86 8.74
C ARG A 18 6.47 -5.26 7.50
N LEU A 19 6.02 -6.09 6.56
CA LEU A 19 5.38 -5.64 5.33
C LEU A 19 4.06 -4.91 5.61
N ARG A 20 3.28 -5.38 6.59
CA ARG A 20 2.07 -4.71 7.07
C ARG A 20 2.38 -3.30 7.58
N LEU A 21 3.37 -3.15 8.46
CA LEU A 21 3.81 -1.85 8.96
C LEU A 21 4.32 -0.92 7.85
N GLN A 22 5.06 -1.46 6.87
CA GLN A 22 5.52 -0.69 5.71
C GLN A 22 4.33 -0.15 4.90
N LEU A 23 3.34 -0.99 4.58
CA LEU A 23 2.13 -0.56 3.87
C LEU A 23 1.37 0.53 4.62
N GLU A 24 1.20 0.38 5.94
CA GLU A 24 0.53 1.37 6.79
C GLU A 24 1.28 2.72 6.80
N THR A 25 2.61 2.67 6.88
CA THR A 25 3.48 3.86 6.82
C THR A 25 3.35 4.56 5.47
N GLU A 26 3.42 3.80 4.37
CA GLU A 26 3.28 4.33 3.02
C GLU A 26 1.90 4.93 2.76
N ILE A 27 0.83 4.28 3.23
CA ILE A 27 -0.54 4.83 3.15
C ILE A 27 -0.62 6.17 3.89
N THR A 28 -0.10 6.22 5.11
CA THR A 28 -0.12 7.45 5.93
C THR A 28 0.66 8.58 5.25
N TRP A 29 1.83 8.26 4.69
CA TRP A 29 2.63 9.23 3.95
C TRP A 29 1.88 9.77 2.71
N LEU A 30 1.27 8.90 1.91
CA LEU A 30 0.50 9.30 0.73
C LEU A 30 -0.72 10.17 1.09
N GLN A 31 -1.42 9.84 2.18
CA GLN A 31 -2.55 10.64 2.67
C GLN A 31 -2.12 12.06 3.01
N ARG A 32 -1.00 12.19 3.74
CA ARG A 32 -0.43 13.50 4.08
C ARG A 32 -0.01 14.30 2.83
N GLN A 33 0.61 13.64 1.85
CA GLN A 33 0.96 14.32 0.59
C GLN A 33 -0.27 14.85 -0.15
N MET A 34 -1.39 14.11 -0.14
CA MET A 34 -2.65 14.60 -0.71
C MET A 34 -3.23 15.80 0.05
N GLU A 35 -3.14 15.80 1.38
CA GLU A 35 -3.59 16.92 2.22
C GLU A 35 -2.75 18.18 1.95
N GLU A 36 -1.43 18.04 1.83
CA GLU A 36 -0.51 19.13 1.48
C GLU A 36 -0.79 19.70 0.08
N LEU A 37 -1.11 18.84 -0.91
CA LEU A 37 -1.51 19.25 -2.26
C LEU A 37 -2.83 20.05 -2.26
N GLY A 38 -3.79 19.68 -1.43
CA GLY A 38 -5.08 20.36 -1.32
C GLY A 38 -5.00 21.76 -0.70
N GLY A 39 -3.92 22.07 0.01
CA GLY A 39 -3.68 23.39 0.62
C GLY A 39 -2.99 24.40 -0.30
N ALA A 40 -2.50 23.99 -1.46
CA ALA A 40 -1.83 24.88 -2.41
C ALA A 40 -2.87 25.49 -3.38
N GLU A 41 -3.33 26.71 -3.09
CA GLU A 41 -4.43 27.39 -3.82
C GLU A 41 -4.18 27.72 -5.30
N SER A 42 -2.99 27.46 -5.88
CA SER A 42 -2.64 28.03 -7.19
C SER A 42 -2.61 27.06 -8.37
N ASP A 43 -2.58 25.74 -8.19
CA ASP A 43 -2.74 24.77 -9.29
C ASP A 43 -2.75 23.37 -8.67
N LEU A 44 -3.93 22.87 -8.33
CA LEU A 44 -4.08 21.51 -7.83
C LEU A 44 -3.78 20.54 -8.98
N ASP A 45 -2.66 19.84 -8.91
CA ASP A 45 -2.33 18.78 -9.87
C ASP A 45 -3.29 17.58 -9.67
N LEU A 46 -4.38 17.59 -10.44
CA LEU A 46 -5.41 16.55 -10.40
C LEU A 46 -4.87 15.18 -10.83
N SER A 47 -3.90 15.15 -11.74
CA SER A 47 -3.28 13.90 -12.20
C SER A 47 -2.45 13.27 -11.08
N LEU A 48 -1.68 14.09 -10.36
CA LEU A 48 -0.92 13.63 -9.19
C LEU A 48 -1.84 13.21 -8.04
N LEU A 49 -2.91 13.97 -7.77
CA LEU A 49 -3.91 13.62 -6.77
C LEU A 49 -4.57 12.26 -7.07
N GLN A 50 -4.93 12.03 -8.33
CA GLN A 50 -5.51 10.76 -8.77
C GLN A 50 -4.51 9.61 -8.61
N THR A 51 -3.24 9.85 -8.95
CA THR A 51 -2.15 8.86 -8.77
C THR A 51 -2.01 8.45 -7.31
N TYR A 52 -2.00 9.40 -6.37
CA TYR A 52 -1.93 9.08 -4.94
C TYR A 52 -3.15 8.29 -4.45
N LYS A 53 -4.36 8.60 -4.93
CA LYS A 53 -5.56 7.81 -4.61
C LYS A 53 -5.43 6.36 -5.04
N GLU A 54 -4.93 6.09 -6.25
CA GLU A 54 -4.73 4.74 -6.77
C GLU A 54 -3.61 3.99 -6.03
N MET A 55 -2.54 4.69 -5.67
CA MET A 55 -1.46 4.16 -4.84
C MET A 55 -1.94 3.77 -3.44
N ILE A 56 -2.83 4.54 -2.82
CA ILE A 56 -3.45 4.19 -1.53
C ILE A 56 -4.40 3.00 -1.70
N PHE A 57 -5.24 3.02 -2.75
CA PHE A 57 -6.19 1.94 -3.02
C PHE A 57 -5.50 0.58 -3.16
N SER A 58 -4.46 0.51 -3.99
CA SER A 58 -3.68 -0.72 -4.21
C SER A 58 -3.02 -1.24 -2.92
N ARG A 59 -2.45 -0.36 -2.10
CA ARG A 59 -1.85 -0.74 -0.81
C ARG A 59 -2.87 -1.24 0.20
N ARG A 60 -4.05 -0.61 0.29
CA ARG A 60 -5.16 -1.09 1.13
C ARG A 60 -5.63 -2.47 0.69
N ALA A 61 -5.69 -2.72 -0.62
CA ALA A 61 -6.02 -4.04 -1.16
C ALA A 61 -4.97 -5.10 -0.80
N LEU A 62 -3.68 -4.76 -0.83
CA LEU A 62 -2.61 -5.65 -0.37
C LEU A 62 -2.71 -5.95 1.13
N LEU A 63 -2.90 -4.91 1.94
CA LEU A 63 -3.05 -5.02 3.39
C LEU A 63 -4.23 -5.92 3.79
N GLY A 64 -5.36 -5.79 3.08
CA GLY A 64 -6.56 -6.61 3.30
C GLY A 64 -6.41 -8.08 2.90
N ARG A 65 -5.42 -8.41 2.06
CA ARG A 65 -5.11 -9.79 1.63
C ARG A 65 -3.99 -10.43 2.44
N MET A 66 -3.28 -9.66 3.27
CA MET A 66 -2.20 -10.20 4.10
C MET A 66 -2.74 -11.15 5.17
N PRO A 67 -2.05 -12.28 5.43
CA PRO A 67 -2.39 -13.18 6.52
C PRO A 67 -2.46 -12.45 7.87
N ARG A 68 -3.31 -12.94 8.77
CA ARG A 68 -3.44 -12.44 10.15
C ARG A 68 -2.42 -13.10 11.05
#